data_AF-A0A2T4WSC6-F1
#
_entry.id   AF-A0A2T4WSC6-F1
#
_cell.length_a   1.000
_cell.length_b   1.000
_cell.length_c   1.000
_cell.angle_alpha   90.00
_cell.angle_beta   90.00
_cell.angle_gamma   90.00
#
_symmetry.space_group_name_H-M   'P 1'
#
loop_
_entity.id
_entity.type
_entity.pdbx_description
1 polymer ?
#
loop_
_entity_poly.entity_id
_entity_poly.type
_entity_poly.pdbx_seq_one_letter_code
_entity_poly.pdbx_strand_id
1 'polypeptide(L)'
;MKTFAIIFGYFFLCTPLKFIVTRVMKIVGLPGSLIAFKSTNQKQLKYIIGLIICLSAHIYTYLAITIYIMNWTRHLISPDSISKYFIWFFCLVLLLVAIEGIYRTAKNEFKENKFEYVKTPIYLNPQIASLKLTRIFVFIGFWIFMFFPEFTNPLWSWVNNIGFLI
;
A
#
# COMPACT_ATOMS: atom_id res chain seq x y z
N MET A 1 13.41 -3.23 26.70
CA MET A 1 14.07 -4.15 25.72
C MET A 1 13.09 -4.76 24.71
N LYS A 2 11.93 -5.31 25.11
CA LYS A 2 10.95 -5.90 24.16
C LYS A 2 10.46 -4.93 23.07
N THR A 3 10.13 -3.68 23.42
CA THR A 3 9.71 -2.63 22.47
C THR A 3 10.76 -2.36 21.39
N PHE A 4 12.04 -2.29 21.78
CA PHE A 4 13.14 -2.05 20.84
C PHE A 4 13.36 -3.25 19.92
N ALA A 5 13.25 -4.48 20.44
CA ALA A 5 13.29 -5.70 19.64
C ALA A 5 12.11 -5.80 18.65
N ILE A 6 10.91 -5.34 19.02
CA ILE A 6 9.74 -5.28 18.14
C ILE A 6 9.98 -4.27 17.00
N ILE A 7 10.48 -3.08 17.32
CA ILE A 7 10.80 -2.06 16.30
C ILE A 7 11.90 -2.57 15.36
N PHE A 8 12.94 -3.20 15.90
CA PHE A 8 14.05 -3.75 15.12
C PHE A 8 13.61 -4.92 14.24
N GLY A 9 12.83 -5.86 14.79
CA GLY A 9 12.23 -6.95 14.02
C GLY A 9 11.28 -6.46 12.93
N TYR A 10 10.51 -5.40 13.20
CA TYR A 10 9.64 -4.78 12.21
C TYR A 10 10.44 -4.15 11.06
N PHE A 11 11.56 -3.47 11.35
CA PHE A 11 12.48 -2.97 10.32
C PHE A 11 13.05 -4.09 9.45
N PHE A 12 13.45 -5.21 10.08
CA PHE A 12 14.01 -6.35 9.37
C PHE A 12 12.97 -7.03 8.46
N LEU A 13 11.72 -7.19 8.93
CA LEU A 13 10.61 -7.74 8.15
C LEU A 13 10.14 -6.81 7.03
N CYS A 14 10.22 -5.50 7.22
CA CYS A 14 9.79 -4.51 6.23
C CYS A 14 10.64 -4.51 4.95
N THR A 15 11.91 -4.94 5.03
CA THR A 15 12.83 -4.96 3.88
C THR A 15 12.42 -5.99 2.80
N PRO A 16 12.27 -7.29 3.11
CA PRO A 16 11.76 -8.26 2.13
C PRO A 16 10.30 -7.99 1.75
N LEU A 17 9.49 -7.48 2.69
CA LEU A 17 8.11 -7.11 2.41
C LEU A 17 8.02 -6.05 1.30
N LYS A 18 8.91 -5.04 1.30
CA LYS A 18 8.95 -4.02 0.24
C LYS A 18 9.13 -4.62 -1.15
N PHE A 19 9.98 -5.65 -1.29
CA PHE A 19 10.19 -6.32 -2.58
C PHE A 19 8.91 -7.04 -3.07
N ILE A 20 8.30 -7.82 -2.18
CA ILE A 20 7.05 -8.55 -2.47
C ILE A 20 5.93 -7.56 -2.81
N VAL A 21 5.72 -6.54 -1.98
CA VAL A 21 4.69 -5.53 -2.16
C VAL A 21 4.87 -4.80 -3.48
N THR A 22 6.10 -4.44 -3.86
CA THR A 22 6.34 -3.78 -5.15
C THR A 22 5.89 -4.65 -6.32
N ARG A 23 6.16 -5.97 -6.28
CA ARG A 23 5.73 -6.92 -7.32
C ARG A 23 4.22 -7.08 -7.34
N VAL A 24 3.60 -7.27 -6.18
CA VAL A 24 2.14 -7.40 -6.07
C VAL A 24 1.45 -6.15 -6.59
N MET A 25 1.90 -4.95 -6.21
CA MET A 25 1.31 -3.68 -6.66
C MET A 25 1.40 -3.49 -8.18
N LYS A 26 2.50 -3.94 -8.81
CA LYS A 26 2.63 -3.95 -10.28
C LYS A 26 1.62 -4.90 -10.92
N ILE A 27 1.44 -6.10 -10.37
CA ILE A 27 0.51 -7.13 -10.89
C ILE A 27 -0.94 -6.67 -10.74
N VAL A 28 -1.37 -6.28 -9.53
CA VAL A 28 -2.79 -5.95 -9.28
C VAL A 28 -3.23 -4.66 -9.97
N GLY A 29 -2.30 -3.73 -10.21
CA GLY A 29 -2.56 -2.52 -10.99
C GLY A 29 -2.49 -2.71 -12.51
N LEU A 30 -2.02 -3.86 -13.00
CA LEU A 30 -1.82 -4.09 -14.44
C LEU A 30 -3.13 -4.04 -15.24
N PRO A 31 -4.23 -4.70 -14.82
CA PRO A 31 -5.48 -4.68 -15.58
C PRO A 31 -6.00 -3.26 -15.84
N GLY A 32 -6.01 -2.39 -14.82
CA GLY A 32 -6.44 -1.00 -14.98
C GLY A 32 -5.52 -0.19 -15.90
N SER A 33 -4.22 -0.46 -15.87
CA SER A 33 -3.27 0.21 -16.78
C SER A 33 -3.42 -0.22 -18.23
N LEU A 34 -3.71 -1.50 -18.47
CA LEU A 34 -4.03 -2.00 -19.80
C LEU A 34 -5.32 -1.38 -20.34
N ILE A 35 -6.32 -1.19 -19.47
CA ILE A 35 -7.55 -0.50 -19.83
C ILE A 35 -7.29 0.96 -20.16
N ALA A 36 -6.42 1.67 -19.45
CA ALA A 36 -6.07 3.05 -19.77
C ALA A 36 -5.09 3.20 -20.95
N PHE A 37 -4.63 2.09 -21.52
CA PHE A 37 -3.60 2.08 -22.57
C PHE A 37 -4.08 2.84 -23.82
N LYS A 38 -3.19 3.62 -24.44
CA LYS A 38 -3.49 4.51 -25.58
C LYS A 38 -4.58 5.56 -25.32
N SER A 39 -4.87 5.88 -24.07
CA SER A 39 -5.65 7.08 -23.80
C SER A 39 -4.91 8.31 -24.35
N THR A 40 -5.63 9.35 -24.77
CA THR A 40 -5.00 10.59 -25.27
C THR A 40 -4.86 11.66 -24.19
N ASN A 41 -5.70 11.60 -23.15
CA ASN A 41 -5.67 12.54 -22.04
C ASN A 41 -6.28 11.91 -20.76
N GLN A 42 -6.06 12.54 -19.62
CA GLN A 42 -6.57 12.06 -18.32
C GLN A 42 -8.09 12.21 -18.15
N LYS A 43 -8.74 12.99 -19.03
CA LYS A 43 -10.19 13.24 -18.99
C LYS A 43 -10.97 12.18 -19.76
N GLN A 44 -10.30 11.36 -20.56
CA GLN A 44 -10.97 10.29 -21.30
C GLN A 44 -11.52 9.25 -20.32
N LEU A 45 -12.76 8.84 -20.56
CA LEU A 45 -13.44 7.83 -19.77
C LEU A 45 -12.60 6.56 -19.60
N LYS A 46 -11.92 6.13 -20.67
CA LYS A 46 -10.99 4.98 -20.67
C LYS A 46 -9.88 5.11 -19.63
N TYR A 47 -9.26 6.30 -19.51
CA TYR A 47 -8.24 6.56 -18.49
C TYR A 47 -8.83 6.55 -17.09
N ILE A 48 -9.98 7.20 -16.91
CA ILE A 48 -10.67 7.30 -15.61
C ILE A 48 -11.03 5.90 -15.09
N ILE A 49 -11.63 5.06 -15.93
CA ILE A 49 -11.96 3.67 -15.59
C ILE A 49 -10.69 2.89 -15.23
N GLY A 50 -9.64 3.01 -16.04
CA GLY A 50 -8.37 2.34 -15.75
C GLY A 50 -7.74 2.79 -14.43
N LEU A 51 -7.81 4.08 -14.11
CA LEU A 51 -7.36 4.64 -12.84
C LEU A 51 -8.17 4.11 -11.66
N ILE A 52 -9.50 4.07 -11.77
CA ILE A 52 -10.38 3.54 -10.73
C ILE A 52 -10.04 2.07 -10.44
N ILE A 53 -9.85 1.26 -11.48
CA ILE A 53 -9.48 -0.17 -11.32
C ILE A 53 -8.12 -0.30 -10.63
N CYS A 54 -7.11 0.47 -11.06
CA CYS A 54 -5.79 0.47 -10.40
C CYS A 54 -5.92 0.90 -8.93
N LEU A 55 -6.69 1.96 -8.67
CA LEU A 55 -6.88 2.53 -7.35
C LEU A 55 -7.56 1.55 -6.39
N SER A 56 -8.66 0.94 -6.81
CA SER A 56 -9.37 -0.06 -6.00
C SER A 56 -8.47 -1.24 -5.65
N ALA A 57 -7.72 -1.76 -6.62
CA ALA A 57 -6.77 -2.86 -6.40
C ALA A 57 -5.65 -2.46 -5.42
N HIS A 58 -5.02 -1.31 -5.65
CA HIS A 58 -3.96 -0.79 -4.78
C HIS A 58 -4.45 -0.51 -3.35
N ILE A 59 -5.62 0.11 -3.19
CA ILE A 59 -6.24 0.33 -1.88
C ILE A 59 -6.50 -1.01 -1.20
N TYR A 60 -7.17 -1.94 -1.87
CA TYR A 60 -7.54 -3.22 -1.27
C TYR A 60 -6.31 -3.99 -0.77
N THR A 61 -5.28 -4.10 -1.61
CA THR A 61 -4.03 -4.80 -1.27
C THR A 61 -3.27 -4.10 -0.14
N TYR A 62 -3.14 -2.77 -0.19
CA TYR A 62 -2.34 -2.05 0.81
C TYR A 62 -3.04 -1.93 2.16
N LEU A 63 -4.38 -1.86 2.18
CA LEU A 63 -5.16 -1.98 3.40
C LEU A 63 -5.05 -3.38 4.01
N ALA A 64 -5.02 -4.45 3.19
CA ALA A 64 -4.77 -5.80 3.71
C ALA A 64 -3.42 -5.92 4.43
N ILE A 65 -2.36 -5.33 3.86
CA ILE A 65 -1.03 -5.26 4.50
C ILE A 65 -1.10 -4.46 5.80
N THR A 66 -1.84 -3.35 5.81
CA THR A 66 -2.03 -2.52 7.00
C THR A 66 -2.70 -3.30 8.13
N ILE A 67 -3.78 -4.02 7.82
CA ILE A 67 -4.50 -4.89 8.77
C ILE A 67 -3.57 -5.97 9.31
N TYR A 68 -2.81 -6.64 8.44
CA TYR A 68 -1.86 -7.68 8.84
C TYR A 68 -0.85 -7.16 9.86
N ILE A 69 -0.19 -6.03 9.57
CA ILE A 69 0.80 -5.42 10.46
C ILE A 69 0.17 -5.03 11.79
N MET A 70 -1.02 -4.47 11.78
CA MET A 70 -1.70 -4.10 13.00
C MET A 70 -2.10 -5.30 13.85
N ASN A 71 -2.64 -6.36 13.25
CA ASN A 71 -3.00 -7.56 13.99
C ASN A 71 -1.75 -8.22 14.58
N TRP A 72 -0.66 -8.31 13.79
CA TRP A 72 0.62 -8.82 14.26
C TRP A 72 1.14 -8.01 15.46
N THR A 73 1.12 -6.67 15.37
CA THR A 73 1.54 -5.83 16.51
C THR A 73 0.62 -5.94 17.71
N ARG A 74 -0.70 -6.12 17.53
CA ARG A 74 -1.65 -6.38 18.63
C ARG A 74 -1.32 -7.66 19.39
N HIS A 75 -0.89 -8.72 18.71
CA HIS A 75 -0.52 -9.96 19.37
C HIS A 75 0.80 -9.84 20.17
N LEU A 76 1.69 -8.94 19.80
CA LEU A 76 3.00 -8.77 20.44
C LEU A 76 3.02 -7.74 21.57
N ILE A 77 1.99 -6.89 21.68
CA ILE A 77 1.95 -5.78 22.63
C ILE A 77 0.85 -6.03 23.66
N SER A 78 1.17 -5.85 24.94
CA SER A 78 0.16 -5.90 26.00
C SER A 78 -0.93 -4.84 25.77
N PRO A 79 -2.23 -5.20 25.90
CA PRO A 79 -3.34 -4.30 25.61
C PRO A 79 -3.36 -3.04 26.50
N ASP A 80 -2.79 -3.11 27.71
CA ASP A 80 -2.80 -2.02 28.69
C ASP A 80 -1.57 -1.10 28.59
N SER A 81 -0.60 -1.42 27.73
CA SER A 81 0.62 -0.63 27.63
C SER A 81 0.41 0.62 26.77
N ILE A 82 0.77 1.79 27.32
CA ILE A 82 0.88 3.07 26.58
C ILE A 82 1.81 2.93 25.36
N SER A 83 2.79 2.03 25.42
CA SER A 83 3.71 1.78 24.30
C SER A 83 3.01 1.31 23.02
N LYS A 84 1.76 0.84 23.07
CA LYS A 84 1.00 0.40 21.89
C LYS A 84 0.79 1.52 20.88
N TYR A 85 0.40 2.71 21.35
CA TYR A 85 0.16 3.86 20.48
C TYR A 85 1.46 4.36 19.85
N PHE A 86 2.56 4.31 20.61
CA PHE A 86 3.89 4.63 20.09
C PHE A 86 4.30 3.66 18.98
N ILE A 87 4.18 2.35 19.19
CA ILE A 87 4.52 1.35 18.17
C ILE A 87 3.64 1.53 16.93
N TRP A 88 2.33 1.70 17.10
CA TRP A 88 1.41 1.92 15.98
C TRP A 88 1.72 3.19 15.20
N PHE A 89 2.13 4.28 15.86
CA PHE A 89 2.61 5.47 15.18
C PHE A 89 3.79 5.16 14.25
N PHE A 90 4.79 4.38 14.71
CA PHE A 90 5.88 3.95 13.84
C PHE A 90 5.43 3.02 12.72
N CYS A 91 4.47 2.13 12.96
CA CYS A 91 3.89 1.28 11.92
C CYS A 91 3.26 2.13 10.81
N LEU A 92 2.47 3.15 11.17
CA LEU A 92 1.90 4.11 10.23
C LEU A 92 2.98 4.82 9.42
N VAL A 93 3.98 5.40 10.10
CA VAL A 93 5.09 6.10 9.42
C VAL A 93 5.78 5.18 8.42
N LEU A 94 6.07 3.94 8.81
CA LEU A 94 6.76 2.98 7.95
C LEU A 94 5.88 2.54 6.77
N LEU A 95 4.58 2.32 6.97
CA LEU A 95 3.64 2.04 5.88
C LEU A 95 3.59 3.18 4.86
N LEU A 96 3.58 4.43 5.31
CA LEU A 96 3.57 5.62 4.45
C LEU A 96 4.89 5.82 3.73
N VAL A 97 6.03 5.62 4.41
CA VAL A 97 7.36 5.69 3.81
C VAL A 97 7.53 4.59 2.76
N ALA A 98 7.02 3.39 3.01
CA ALA A 98 7.07 2.29 2.07
C ALA A 98 6.30 2.60 0.77
N ILE A 99 5.04 3.07 0.86
CA ILE A 99 4.26 3.41 -0.34
C ILE A 99 4.83 4.62 -1.08
N GLU A 100 5.36 5.61 -0.35
CA GLU A 100 6.05 6.75 -0.94
C GLU A 100 7.31 6.31 -1.69
N GLY A 101 8.07 5.37 -1.12
CA GLY A 101 9.22 4.76 -1.78
C GLY A 101 8.84 4.08 -3.09
N ILE A 102 7.78 3.27 -3.09
CA ILE A 102 7.26 2.60 -4.30
C ILE A 102 6.81 3.63 -5.34
N TYR A 103 6.08 4.67 -4.92
CA TYR A 103 5.64 5.76 -5.78
C TYR A 103 6.82 6.49 -6.43
N ARG A 104 7.86 6.85 -5.65
CA ARG A 104 9.05 7.54 -6.16
C ARG A 104 9.82 6.68 -7.15
N THR A 105 10.04 5.41 -6.84
CA THR A 105 10.69 4.46 -7.76
C THR A 105 9.90 4.33 -9.06
N ALA A 106 8.59 4.09 -8.99
CA ALA A 106 7.75 3.97 -10.18
C ALA A 106 7.71 5.25 -11.01
N LYS A 107 7.70 6.41 -10.37
CA LYS A 107 7.77 7.72 -11.03
C LYS A 107 9.11 7.94 -11.73
N ASN A 108 10.21 7.51 -11.14
CA ASN A 108 11.54 7.61 -11.74
C ASN A 108 11.70 6.63 -12.91
N GLU A 109 11.31 5.36 -12.74
CA GLU A 109 11.26 4.35 -13.82
C GLU A 109 10.44 4.88 -15.01
N PHE A 110 9.29 5.50 -14.76
CA PHE A 110 8.47 6.08 -15.82
C PHE A 110 9.12 7.28 -16.49
N LYS A 111 9.87 8.12 -15.76
CA LYS A 111 10.59 9.26 -16.36
C LYS A 111 11.76 8.82 -17.23
N GLU A 112 12.50 7.80 -16.81
CA GLU A 112 13.64 7.25 -17.54
C GLU A 112 13.17 6.57 -18.84
N ASN A 113 12.08 5.79 -18.77
CA ASN A 113 11.54 5.08 -19.93
C ASN A 113 10.72 5.96 -20.90
N LYS A 114 10.49 7.25 -20.58
CA LYS A 114 9.75 8.17 -21.47
C LYS A 114 10.39 8.37 -22.84
N PHE A 115 11.70 8.18 -22.96
CA PHE A 115 12.42 8.30 -24.23
C PHE A 115 12.04 7.20 -25.24
N GLU A 116 11.47 6.08 -24.78
CA GLU A 116 11.08 4.96 -25.66
C GLU A 116 9.63 5.10 -26.19
N TYR A 117 8.78 5.87 -25.49
CA TYR A 117 7.33 6.00 -25.77
C TYR A 117 6.92 7.33 -26.40
N VAL A 118 7.81 7.96 -27.19
CA VAL A 118 7.64 9.30 -27.81
C VAL A 118 6.39 9.45 -28.71
N LYS A 119 5.66 8.36 -29.01
CA LYS A 119 4.41 8.41 -29.81
C LYS A 119 3.10 8.47 -29.00
N THR A 120 3.14 8.40 -27.67
CA THR A 120 1.93 8.50 -26.81
C THR A 120 1.95 9.76 -25.95
N PRO A 121 0.82 10.43 -25.75
CA PRO A 121 0.78 11.69 -25.01
C PRO A 121 1.31 11.53 -23.58
N ILE A 122 1.95 12.59 -23.08
CA ILE A 122 2.70 12.66 -21.81
C ILE A 122 1.74 12.73 -20.61
N TYR A 123 0.79 11.81 -20.48
CA TYR A 123 -0.04 11.73 -19.28
C TYR A 123 0.54 10.69 -18.30
N LEU A 124 0.38 10.97 -17.01
CA LEU A 124 0.85 10.11 -15.92
C LEU A 124 0.21 8.71 -16.04
N ASN A 125 1.02 7.66 -15.93
CA ASN A 125 0.53 6.27 -15.89
C ASN A 125 -0.49 6.13 -14.72
N PRO A 126 -1.68 5.54 -14.96
CA PRO A 126 -2.71 5.39 -13.93
C PRO A 126 -2.25 4.59 -12.71
N GLN A 127 -1.33 3.62 -12.84
CA GLN A 127 -0.74 2.91 -11.69
C GLN A 127 0.05 3.85 -10.77
N ILE A 128 0.76 4.83 -11.35
CA ILE A 128 1.55 5.78 -10.58
C ILE A 128 0.62 6.78 -9.88
N ALA A 129 -0.44 7.20 -10.59
CA ALA A 129 -1.46 8.06 -10.02
C ALA A 129 -2.23 7.37 -8.88
N SER A 130 -2.59 6.10 -9.04
CA SER A 130 -3.28 5.32 -8.01
C SER A 130 -2.41 5.15 -6.77
N LEU A 131 -1.11 4.83 -6.90
CA LEU A 131 -0.19 4.74 -5.75
C LEU A 131 -0.19 6.01 -4.89
N LYS A 132 -0.20 7.20 -5.54
CA LYS A 132 -0.26 8.49 -4.84
C LYS A 132 -1.55 8.64 -4.03
N LEU A 133 -2.68 8.21 -4.59
CA LEU A 133 -3.99 8.29 -3.94
C LEU A 133 -4.13 7.23 -2.84
N THR A 134 -3.64 6.01 -3.06
CA THR A 134 -3.65 4.92 -2.08
C THR A 134 -3.02 5.34 -0.76
N ARG A 135 -1.98 6.18 -0.78
CA ARG A 135 -1.37 6.74 0.44
C ARG A 135 -2.38 7.44 1.36
N ILE A 136 -3.34 8.17 0.79
CA ILE A 136 -4.39 8.87 1.55
C ILE A 136 -5.32 7.84 2.21
N PHE A 137 -5.75 6.84 1.45
CA PHE A 137 -6.60 5.77 1.97
C PHE A 137 -5.91 4.91 3.03
N VAL A 138 -4.60 4.68 2.90
CA VAL A 138 -3.81 3.96 3.91
C VAL A 138 -3.70 4.79 5.19
N PHE A 139 -3.47 6.09 5.09
CA PHE A 139 -3.46 6.98 6.26
C PHE A 139 -4.80 6.91 7.01
N ILE A 140 -5.91 7.10 6.30
CA ILE A 140 -7.26 7.07 6.90
C ILE A 140 -7.59 5.66 7.43
N GLY A 141 -7.36 4.64 6.61
CA GLY A 141 -7.65 3.24 6.93
C GLY A 141 -6.88 2.73 8.14
N PHE A 142 -5.63 3.18 8.32
CA PHE A 142 -4.86 2.87 9.52
C PHE A 142 -5.59 3.30 10.80
N TRP A 143 -6.06 4.54 10.86
CA TRP A 143 -6.80 5.04 12.03
C TRP A 143 -8.13 4.31 12.22
N ILE A 144 -8.87 4.05 11.14
CA ILE A 144 -10.12 3.29 11.18
C ILE A 144 -9.87 1.93 11.81
N PHE A 145 -8.91 1.15 11.30
CA PHE A 145 -8.66 -0.18 11.84
C PHE A 145 -8.10 -0.11 13.26
N MET A 146 -7.28 0.89 13.58
CA MET A 146 -6.65 1.05 14.90
C MET A 146 -7.71 1.19 15.99
N PHE A 147 -8.70 2.05 15.77
CA PHE A 147 -9.79 2.33 16.72
C PHE A 147 -10.99 1.39 16.58
N PHE A 148 -11.25 0.89 15.38
CA PHE A 148 -12.41 0.05 15.06
C PHE A 148 -11.96 -1.25 14.36
N PRO A 149 -11.37 -2.20 15.10
CA PRO A 149 -10.89 -3.48 14.55
C PRO A 149 -11.97 -4.30 13.83
N GLU A 150 -13.23 -4.11 14.20
CA GLU A 150 -14.40 -4.81 13.65
C GLU A 150 -14.58 -4.56 12.14
N PHE A 151 -14.13 -3.42 11.61
CA PHE A 151 -14.22 -3.07 10.19
C PHE A 151 -13.33 -3.92 9.27
N THR A 152 -12.52 -4.82 9.83
CA THR A 152 -11.74 -5.79 9.05
C THR A 152 -12.61 -6.87 8.41
N ASN A 153 -13.76 -7.20 9.02
CA ASN A 153 -14.72 -8.17 8.49
C ASN A 153 -15.87 -7.46 7.75
N PRO A 154 -16.36 -7.97 6.61
CA PRO A 154 -16.00 -9.26 5.96
C PRO A 154 -14.90 -9.15 4.88
N LEU A 155 -14.54 -7.93 4.44
CA LEU A 155 -13.73 -7.73 3.24
C LEU A 155 -12.29 -8.25 3.32
N TRP A 156 -11.73 -8.34 4.54
CA TRP A 156 -10.37 -8.79 4.81
C TRP A 156 -10.31 -9.92 5.83
N SER A 157 -11.38 -10.71 5.97
CA SER A 157 -11.42 -11.85 6.91
C SER A 157 -10.27 -12.84 6.69
N TRP A 158 -9.85 -13.02 5.43
CA TRP A 158 -8.70 -13.87 5.07
C TRP A 158 -7.37 -13.40 5.68
N VAL A 159 -7.21 -12.09 5.95
CA VAL A 159 -5.99 -11.54 6.56
C VAL A 159 -5.84 -12.05 8.00
N ASN A 160 -6.96 -12.26 8.70
CA ASN A 160 -6.97 -12.80 10.06
C ASN A 160 -6.54 -14.28 10.12
N ASN A 161 -6.62 -15.00 9.00
CA ASN A 161 -6.20 -16.40 8.90
C ASN A 161 -4.71 -16.57 8.59
N ILE A 162 -3.99 -15.48 8.31
CA ILE A 162 -2.54 -15.53 8.13
C ILE A 162 -1.92 -15.67 9.52
N GLY A 163 -1.55 -16.91 9.87
CA GLY A 163 -0.95 -17.22 11.16
C GLY A 163 0.23 -16.29 11.48
N PHE A 164 0.30 -15.84 12.73
CA PHE A 164 1.47 -15.14 13.22
C PHE A 164 2.51 -16.22 13.53
N LEU A 165 3.56 -16.33 12.71
CA LEU A 165 4.74 -17.12 13.05
C LEU A 165 5.36 -16.48 14.30
N ILE A 166 5.08 -17.07 15.46
CA ILE A 166 5.68 -16.74 16.76
C ILE A 166 6.77 -17.76 17.02
#